data_AF-A0A2R6DVE4-F1
#
_entry.id   AF-A0A2R6DVE4-F1
#
_cell.length_a   1.000
_cell.length_b   1.000
_cell.length_c   1.000
_cell.angle_alpha   90.00
_cell.angle_beta   90.00
_cell.angle_gamma   90.00
#
_symmetry.space_group_name_H-M   'P 1'
#
loop_
_entity.id
_entity.type
_entity.pdbx_description
1 polymer ?
#
loop_
_entity_poly.entity_id
_entity_poly.type
_entity_poly.pdbx_seq_one_letter_code
_entity_poly.pdbx_strand_id
1 'polypeptide(L)'
;IADVLLNRLYHDQPVHGQYGSVQRTSRRNRSLRDEEEVLDTLEDAGVARERVMSVDSSKVAEALDVTELAESDVYEVSESEYVRKAEVDEEVKESRLQGLKDRLAAGDDAESDELRQEIEALEERIDDLTSFSIGTQMQG
;
A
#
# COMPACT_ATOMS: atom_id res chain seq x y z
N ILE A 1 -2.53 1.98 -10.28
CA ILE A 1 -1.83 0.70 -10.60
C ILE A 1 -2.73 -0.50 -10.31
N ALA A 2 -3.35 -0.57 -9.12
CA ALA A 2 -4.29 -1.65 -8.77
C ALA A 2 -5.44 -1.81 -9.78
N ASP A 3 -6.06 -0.72 -10.25
CA ASP A 3 -7.15 -0.78 -11.24
C ASP A 3 -6.73 -1.37 -12.60
N VAL A 4 -5.49 -1.11 -13.02
CA VAL A 4 -4.94 -1.69 -14.26
C VAL A 4 -4.75 -3.20 -14.09
N LEU A 5 -4.32 -3.64 -12.90
CA LEU A 5 -4.17 -5.06 -12.60
C LEU A 5 -5.52 -5.76 -12.50
N LEU A 6 -6.54 -5.14 -11.90
CA LEU A 6 -7.90 -5.68 -11.83
C LEU A 6 -8.48 -6.00 -13.22
N ASN A 7 -8.24 -5.12 -14.20
CA ASN A 7 -8.68 -5.34 -15.59
C ASN A 7 -7.96 -6.49 -16.29
N ARG A 8 -6.75 -6.87 -15.84
CA ARG A 8 -5.91 -7.90 -16.48
C ARG A 8 -6.02 -9.27 -15.80
N LEU A 9 -6.31 -9.28 -14.50
CA LEU A 9 -6.43 -10.51 -13.72
C LEU A 9 -7.84 -11.09 -13.89
N TYR A 10 -7.94 -12.38 -14.24
CA TYR A 10 -9.18 -13.12 -14.13
C TYR A 10 -9.37 -13.62 -12.69
N HIS A 11 -10.63 -13.87 -12.28
CA HIS A 11 -10.90 -14.47 -10.97
C HIS A 11 -10.16 -15.79 -10.81
N ASP A 12 -9.68 -16.03 -9.59
CA ASP A 12 -9.15 -17.31 -9.11
C ASP A 12 -7.87 -17.82 -9.79
N GLN A 13 -7.23 -17.04 -10.68
CA GLN A 13 -5.95 -17.40 -11.27
C GLN A 13 -4.84 -16.40 -10.90
N PRO A 14 -3.73 -16.85 -10.27
CA PRO A 14 -2.59 -15.99 -10.00
C PRO A 14 -1.86 -15.63 -11.30
N VAL A 15 -1.39 -14.39 -11.38
CA VAL A 15 -0.49 -13.92 -12.45
C VAL A 15 0.89 -13.66 -11.85
N HIS A 16 1.89 -14.30 -12.44
CA HIS A 16 3.27 -14.22 -12.01
C HIS A 16 3.95 -12.96 -12.57
N GLY A 17 4.75 -12.34 -11.73
CA GLY A 17 5.73 -11.32 -12.08
C GLY A 17 7.11 -11.73 -11.59
N GLN A 18 8.07 -10.84 -11.80
CA GLN A 18 9.49 -11.04 -11.49
C GLN A 18 9.80 -11.35 -10.01
N TYR A 19 8.90 -11.07 -9.05
CA TYR A 19 9.16 -11.22 -7.61
C TYR A 19 8.07 -12.02 -6.87
N GLY A 20 7.26 -12.78 -7.60
CA GLY A 20 6.13 -13.52 -7.05
C GLY A 20 4.86 -13.36 -7.89
N SER A 21 3.70 -13.54 -7.28
CA SER A 21 2.42 -13.53 -7.99
C SER A 21 1.36 -12.71 -7.27
N VAL A 22 0.39 -12.22 -8.05
CA VAL A 22 -0.79 -11.52 -7.54
C VAL A 22 -2.05 -12.19 -8.08
N GLN A 23 -3.15 -12.08 -7.34
CA GLN A 23 -4.42 -12.70 -7.67
C GLN A 23 -5.56 -11.71 -7.42
N ARG A 24 -6.57 -11.73 -8.31
CA ARG A 24 -7.83 -11.01 -8.09
C ARG A 24 -8.72 -11.82 -7.16
N THR A 25 -9.24 -11.16 -6.14
CA THR A 25 -10.15 -11.75 -5.15
C THR A 25 -11.27 -10.76 -4.89
N SER A 26 -12.44 -11.26 -4.50
CA SER A 26 -13.52 -10.41 -4.03
C SER A 26 -13.57 -10.39 -2.50
N ARG A 27 -14.13 -9.32 -1.96
CA ARG A 27 -14.52 -9.19 -0.56
C ARG A 27 -15.95 -8.71 -0.51
N ARG A 28 -16.77 -9.44 0.25
CA ARG A 28 -18.11 -9.02 0.62
C ARG A 28 -18.03 -8.12 1.84
N ASN A 29 -18.52 -6.90 1.72
CA ASN A 29 -18.67 -5.95 2.81
C ASN A 29 -20.16 -5.82 3.14
N ARG A 30 -20.48 -5.71 4.42
CA ARG A 30 -21.83 -5.41 4.89
C ARG A 30 -21.78 -4.25 5.87
N SER A 31 -22.66 -3.29 5.68
CA SER A 31 -22.92 -2.18 6.59
C SER A 31 -24.39 -2.21 6.96
N LEU A 32 -24.72 -1.77 8.18
CA LEU A 32 -26.13 -1.63 8.55
C LEU A 32 -26.78 -0.59 7.64
N ARG A 33 -28.05 -0.81 7.34
CA ARG A 33 -28.93 0.24 6.81
C ARG A 33 -29.13 1.34 7.85
N ASP A 34 -29.91 2.36 7.50
CA ASP A 34 -30.26 3.42 8.43
C ASP A 34 -30.84 2.85 9.73
N GLU A 35 -30.51 3.47 10.86
CA GLU A 35 -30.86 2.97 12.18
C GLU A 35 -32.38 2.77 12.33
N GLU A 36 -33.18 3.74 11.86
CA GLU A 36 -34.64 3.68 11.95
C GLU A 36 -35.20 2.55 11.07
N GLU A 37 -34.64 2.38 9.86
CA GLU A 37 -35.04 1.30 8.94
C GLU A 37 -34.75 -0.08 9.53
N VAL A 38 -33.60 -0.24 10.19
CA VAL A 38 -33.23 -1.49 10.86
C VAL A 38 -34.17 -1.76 12.04
N LEU A 39 -34.50 -0.75 12.84
CA LEU A 39 -35.42 -0.89 13.98
C LEU A 39 -36.83 -1.27 13.54
N ASP A 40 -37.38 -0.60 12.52
CA ASP A 40 -38.69 -0.90 11.95
C ASP A 40 -38.74 -2.34 11.43
N THR A 41 -37.70 -2.76 10.70
CA THR A 41 -37.59 -4.12 10.15
C THR A 41 -37.55 -5.18 11.27
N LEU A 42 -36.83 -4.91 12.35
CA LEU A 42 -36.76 -5.80 13.52
C LEU A 42 -38.10 -5.85 14.27
N GLU A 43 -38.79 -4.72 14.41
CA GLU A 43 -40.11 -4.66 15.06
C GLU A 43 -41.17 -5.45 14.27
N ASP A 44 -41.18 -5.30 12.94
CA ASP A 44 -42.05 -6.06 12.03
C ASP A 44 -41.80 -7.58 12.13
N ALA A 45 -40.56 -7.99 12.43
CA ALA A 45 -40.21 -9.38 12.70
C ALA A 45 -40.49 -9.85 14.14
N GLY A 46 -41.14 -9.02 14.95
CA GLY A 46 -41.56 -9.35 16.32
C GLY A 46 -40.54 -8.98 17.39
N VAL A 47 -39.48 -8.21 17.06
CA VAL A 47 -38.50 -7.68 18.01
C VAL A 47 -38.88 -6.25 18.41
N ALA A 48 -39.73 -6.12 19.43
CA ALA A 48 -40.12 -4.80 19.96
C ALA A 48 -38.92 -3.87 20.24
N ARG A 49 -39.02 -2.63 19.75
CA ARG A 49 -38.00 -1.57 19.86
C ARG A 49 -37.50 -1.32 21.28
N GLU A 50 -38.35 -1.48 22.30
CA GLU A 50 -37.97 -1.28 23.70
C GLU A 50 -36.96 -2.32 24.20
N ARG A 51 -36.78 -3.43 23.48
CA ARG A 51 -35.78 -4.46 23.77
C ARG A 51 -34.44 -4.19 23.07
N VAL A 52 -34.37 -3.21 22.16
CA VAL A 52 -33.16 -2.83 21.45
C VAL A 52 -32.52 -1.63 22.16
N MET A 53 -31.46 -1.87 22.93
CA MET A 53 -30.78 -0.80 23.68
C MET A 53 -29.79 0.02 22.82
N SER A 54 -29.31 -0.55 21.71
CA SER A 54 -28.52 0.14 20.69
C SER A 54 -28.53 -0.69 19.41
N VAL A 55 -28.37 0.00 18.27
CA VAL A 55 -28.24 -0.64 16.96
C VAL A 55 -26.76 -0.70 16.60
N ASP A 56 -26.18 -1.88 16.70
CA ASP A 56 -24.81 -2.14 16.28
C ASP A 56 -24.74 -3.46 15.52
N SER A 57 -23.74 -3.58 14.63
CA SER A 57 -23.68 -4.66 13.65
C SER A 57 -23.57 -6.04 14.27
N SER A 58 -23.02 -6.17 15.49
CA SER A 58 -22.96 -7.42 16.23
C SER A 58 -24.36 -7.83 16.72
N LYS A 59 -25.08 -6.91 17.38
CA LYS A 59 -26.40 -7.20 17.94
C LYS A 59 -27.45 -7.48 16.88
N VAL A 60 -27.41 -6.77 15.75
CA VAL A 60 -28.32 -7.02 14.63
C VAL A 60 -28.06 -8.41 14.04
N ALA A 61 -26.79 -8.84 13.96
CA ALA A 61 -26.49 -10.21 13.52
C ALA A 61 -27.05 -11.26 14.47
N GLU A 62 -26.96 -11.06 15.79
CA GLU A 62 -27.57 -11.94 16.79
C GLU A 62 -29.11 -11.96 16.70
N ALA A 63 -29.75 -10.84 16.39
CA ALA A 63 -31.20 -10.76 16.18
C ALA A 63 -31.63 -11.52 14.91
N LEU A 64 -30.83 -11.49 13.85
CA LEU A 64 -31.07 -12.29 12.65
C LEU A 64 -31.02 -13.81 12.92
N ASP A 65 -30.17 -14.26 13.85
CA ASP A 65 -30.07 -15.69 14.19
C ASP A 65 -31.36 -16.26 14.84
N VAL A 66 -32.21 -15.39 15.40
CA VAL A 66 -33.47 -15.77 16.09
C VAL A 66 -34.72 -15.30 15.36
N THR A 67 -34.58 -14.67 14.19
CA THR A 67 -35.69 -14.18 13.36
C THR A 67 -35.66 -14.84 11.98
N GLU A 68 -36.74 -14.69 11.21
CA GLU A 68 -36.82 -15.18 9.82
C GLU A 68 -36.37 -14.12 8.80
N LEU A 69 -35.81 -13.01 9.27
CA LEU A 69 -35.33 -11.91 8.43
C LEU A 69 -34.10 -12.33 7.62
N ALA A 70 -34.02 -11.86 6.38
CA ALA A 70 -32.83 -12.01 5.58
C ALA A 70 -31.79 -10.93 5.98
N GLU A 71 -30.50 -11.26 5.81
CA GLU A 71 -29.43 -10.28 6.02
C GLU A 71 -29.61 -9.04 5.14
N SER A 72 -30.15 -9.21 3.93
CA SER A 72 -30.43 -8.11 3.02
C SER A 72 -31.45 -7.13 3.56
N ASP A 73 -32.29 -7.50 4.52
CA ASP A 73 -33.36 -6.64 5.03
C ASP A 73 -32.81 -5.56 5.96
N VAL A 74 -31.70 -5.84 6.65
CA VAL A 74 -31.08 -4.94 7.64
C VAL A 74 -29.67 -4.49 7.28
N TYR A 75 -29.01 -5.16 6.33
CA TYR A 75 -27.69 -4.76 5.84
C TYR A 75 -27.72 -4.31 4.38
N GLU A 76 -26.93 -3.28 4.09
CA GLU A 76 -26.43 -3.00 2.76
C GLU A 76 -25.21 -3.89 2.50
N VAL A 77 -25.32 -4.77 1.53
CA VAL A 77 -24.25 -5.68 1.15
C VAL A 77 -23.65 -5.21 -0.18
N SER A 78 -22.34 -5.00 -0.19
CA SER A 78 -21.57 -4.69 -1.39
C SER A 78 -20.45 -5.70 -1.60
N GLU A 79 -20.08 -5.91 -2.85
CA GLU A 79 -18.90 -6.68 -3.22
C GLU A 79 -17.84 -5.74 -3.80
N SER A 80 -16.60 -5.91 -3.37
CA SER A 80 -15.47 -5.15 -3.88
C SER A 80 -14.36 -6.10 -4.31
N GLU A 81 -13.85 -5.89 -5.52
CA GLU A 81 -12.71 -6.64 -6.04
C GLU A 81 -11.40 -5.95 -5.67
N TYR A 82 -10.40 -6.75 -5.32
CA TYR A 82 -9.07 -6.24 -5.02
C TYR A 82 -7.99 -7.21 -5.47
N VAL A 83 -6.79 -6.68 -5.63
CA VAL A 83 -5.60 -7.46 -5.97
C VAL A 83 -4.89 -7.82 -4.67
N ARG A 84 -4.71 -9.12 -4.42
CA ARG A 84 -3.91 -9.61 -3.30
C ARG A 84 -2.60 -10.21 -3.78
N LYS A 85 -1.57 -10.09 -2.96
CA LYS A 85 -0.35 -10.89 -3.08
C LYS A 85 -0.71 -12.36 -2.92
N ALA A 86 -0.38 -13.19 -3.90
CA ALA A 86 -0.57 -14.63 -3.83
C ALA A 86 0.69 -15.31 -3.31
N GLU A 87 1.81 -15.16 -4.00
CA GLU A 87 3.10 -15.69 -3.58
C GLU A 87 4.20 -14.63 -3.68
N VAL A 88 5.29 -14.87 -2.95
CA VAL A 88 6.52 -14.09 -3.01
C VAL A 88 7.66 -15.01 -3.35
N ASP A 89 8.44 -14.64 -4.36
CA ASP A 89 9.71 -15.29 -4.64
C ASP A 89 10.80 -14.59 -3.82
N GLU A 90 11.13 -15.16 -2.66
CA GLU A 90 12.12 -14.58 -1.74
C GLU A 90 13.55 -14.72 -2.28
N GLU A 91 13.88 -15.82 -2.96
CA GLU A 91 15.21 -16.07 -3.52
C GLU A 91 15.57 -15.03 -4.59
N VAL A 92 14.64 -14.73 -5.50
CA VAL A 92 14.84 -13.71 -6.53
C VAL A 92 14.97 -12.32 -5.91
N LYS A 93 14.16 -12.01 -4.87
CA LYS A 93 14.26 -10.74 -4.15
C LYS A 93 15.60 -10.59 -3.45
N GLU A 94 16.05 -11.64 -2.76
CA GLU A 94 17.32 -11.65 -2.05
C GLU A 94 18.49 -11.50 -3.01
N SER A 95 18.50 -12.27 -4.09
CA SER A 95 19.52 -12.19 -5.14
C SER A 95 19.57 -10.78 -5.76
N ARG A 96 18.40 -10.19 -6.05
CA ARG A 96 18.33 -8.83 -6.59
C ARG A 96 18.83 -7.79 -5.58
N LEU A 97 18.49 -7.95 -4.30
CA LEU A 97 18.93 -7.07 -3.23
C LEU A 97 20.44 -7.17 -3.03
N GLN A 98 21.00 -8.38 -3.04
CA GLN A 98 22.44 -8.57 -2.92
C GLN A 98 23.18 -7.90 -4.09
N GLY A 99 22.73 -8.09 -5.34
CA GLY A 99 23.33 -7.38 -6.48
C GLY A 99 23.12 -5.85 -6.48
N LEU A 100 22.16 -5.33 -5.72
CA LEU A 100 22.05 -3.89 -5.45
C LEU A 100 23.05 -3.45 -4.39
N LYS A 101 23.24 -4.24 -3.33
CA LYS A 101 24.26 -4.00 -2.29
C LYS A 101 25.66 -4.03 -2.85
N ASP A 102 25.98 -5.01 -3.69
CA ASP A 102 27.31 -5.14 -4.29
C ASP A 102 27.63 -3.93 -5.17
N ARG A 103 26.65 -3.43 -5.94
CA ARG A 103 26.81 -2.19 -6.72
C ARG A 103 26.96 -0.95 -5.86
N LEU A 104 26.27 -0.89 -4.72
CA LEU A 104 26.42 0.22 -3.79
C LEU A 104 27.81 0.21 -3.15
N ALA A 105 28.27 -0.96 -2.69
CA ALA A 105 29.59 -1.13 -2.09
C ALA A 105 30.72 -0.83 -3.09
N ALA A 106 30.57 -1.23 -4.36
CA ALA A 106 31.53 -0.87 -5.41
C ALA A 106 31.52 0.63 -5.74
N GLY A 107 30.43 1.35 -5.43
CA GLY A 107 30.37 2.81 -5.55
C GLY A 107 30.92 3.56 -4.32
N ASP A 108 30.93 2.91 -3.16
CA ASP A 108 31.54 3.36 -1.90
C ASP A 108 33.01 2.90 -1.76
N ASP A 109 33.64 2.45 -2.85
CA ASP A 109 35.00 1.91 -2.81
C ASP A 109 36.05 3.00 -2.60
N ALA A 110 37.25 2.62 -2.15
CA ALA A 110 38.36 3.54 -1.88
C ALA A 110 38.71 4.43 -3.09
N GLU A 111 38.43 3.96 -4.32
CA GLU A 111 38.58 4.73 -5.56
C GLU A 111 37.63 5.94 -5.62
N SER A 112 36.40 5.84 -5.08
CA SER A 112 35.47 6.97 -4.97
C SER A 112 35.91 8.00 -3.93
N ASP A 113 36.50 7.54 -2.82
CA ASP A 113 37.05 8.43 -1.79
C ASP A 113 38.37 9.09 -2.25
N GLU A 114 39.21 8.37 -2.99
CA GLU A 114 40.41 8.91 -3.65
C GLU A 114 40.03 9.94 -4.70
N LEU A 115 39.02 9.66 -5.54
CA LEU A 115 38.51 10.61 -6.53
C LEU A 115 37.90 11.85 -5.87
N ARG A 116 37.22 11.72 -4.72
CA ARG A 116 36.73 12.87 -3.94
C ARG A 116 37.86 13.72 -3.38
N GLN A 117 38.91 13.10 -2.83
CA GLN A 117 40.10 13.80 -2.35
C GLN A 117 40.86 14.48 -3.50
N GLU A 118 40.95 13.83 -4.66
CA GLU A 118 41.55 14.42 -5.86
C GLU A 118 40.74 15.63 -6.34
N ILE A 119 39.40 15.54 -6.36
CA ILE A 119 38.53 16.67 -6.68
C ILE A 119 38.73 17.82 -5.70
N GLU A 120 38.76 17.56 -4.38
CA GLU A 120 38.96 18.59 -3.35
C GLU A 120 40.33 19.28 -3.49
N ALA A 121 41.40 18.52 -3.75
CA ALA A 121 42.72 19.07 -4.02
C ALA A 121 42.78 19.89 -5.33
N LEU A 122 42.04 19.47 -6.36
CA LEU A 122 41.92 20.22 -7.61
C LEU A 122 41.13 21.52 -7.41
N GLU A 123 40.08 21.51 -6.60
CA GLU A 123 39.29 22.68 -6.24
C GLU A 123 40.12 23.69 -5.44
N GLU A 124 40.88 23.25 -4.43
CA GLU A 124 41.81 24.11 -3.67
C GLU A 124 42.86 24.75 -4.59
N ARG A 125 43.45 23.95 -5.48
CA ARG A 125 44.43 24.47 -6.45
C ARG A 125 43.82 25.48 -7.43
N ILE A 126 42.57 25.27 -7.86
CA ILE A 126 41.85 26.23 -8.70
C ILE A 126 41.58 27.51 -7.90
N ASP A 127 41.18 27.42 -6.62
CA ASP A 127 40.97 28.58 -5.76
C ASP A 127 42.26 29.38 -5.60
N ASP A 128 43.39 28.73 -5.31
CA ASP A 128 44.70 29.38 -5.22
C ASP A 128 45.09 30.10 -6.51
N LEU A 129 44.89 29.45 -7.67
CA LEU A 129 45.23 30.01 -8.97
C LEU A 129 44.29 31.15 -9.38
N THR A 130 43.02 31.09 -8.99
CA THR A 130 42.02 32.09 -9.33
C THR A 130 41.95 33.24 -8.33
N SER A 131 42.35 33.02 -7.07
CA SER A 131 42.45 34.02 -6.00
C SER A 131 43.45 35.14 -6.35
N PHE A 132 44.56 34.81 -7.01
CA PHE A 132 45.54 35.80 -7.49
C PHE A 132 45.07 36.57 -8.75
N SER A 133 44.20 35.97 -9.57
CA SER A 133 43.65 36.61 -10.78
C SER A 133 42.68 37.76 -10.46
N ILE A 134 42.00 37.70 -9.29
CA ILE A 134 41.12 38.79 -8.83
C ILE A 134 41.95 39.97 -8.28
N GLY A 135 43.13 39.73 -7.70
CA GLY A 135 44.04 40.78 -7.25
C GLY A 135 44.74 41.54 -8.39
N THR A 136 45.00 40.88 -9.52
CA THR A 136 45.78 41.46 -10.63
C THR A 136 44.91 42.11 -11.72
N GLN A 137 43.58 41.89 -11.70
CA GLN A 137 42.62 42.58 -12.57
C GLN A 137 41.88 43.75 -11.89
N MET A 138 42.17 44.03 -10.62
CA MET A 138 41.61 45.16 -9.85
C MET A 138 42.66 46.24 -9.51
N GLN A 139 43.68 46.41 -10.35
CA GLN A 139 44.58 47.57 -10.30
C GLN A 139 44.99 47.96 -11.73
N GLY A 140 44.45 49.09 -12.17
CA GLY A 140 45.09 50.11 -13.02
C GLY A 140 45.80 49.66 -14.29
#